data_AF-A0A8H6TAW9-F1
#
_entry.id   AF-A0A8H6TAW9-F1
#
_cell.length_a   1.000
_cell.length_b   1.000
_cell.length_c   1.000
_cell.angle_alpha   90.00
_cell.angle_beta   90.00
_cell.angle_gamma   90.00
#
_symmetry.space_group_name_H-M   'P 1'
#
loop_
_entity.id
_entity.type
_entity.pdbx_description
1 polymer ?
#
loop_
_entity_poly.entity_id
_entity_poly.type
_entity_poly.pdbx_seq_one_letter_code
_entity_poly.pdbx_strand_id
1 'polypeptide(L)'
;MLKERLQTAHPNREPLPEHWFRFQTGHLPISIDTPGFHYDHNGNIFRSATQILVNGDRAVMDSGAAIDIIYSRNKDVEDCPENRALDARQCLDWATTKKILTQIDDTLLGWKTEVTLKTLRNGSMDLQTTHHKHHDVGNTLPDNVVIDRLPVSAIRLHFNHRSGLGIYKAVIAPEWGKYRVFKGVTEFSNPLQDLEFFASLPHSDHLIRPTHAVVDESGNFRGMLMDFHYAGNLAEYVTDPRLDNECSCADLPPFGPEATPPLLENTVLFPLEVKLGWARDIAAAVAWLHQQGVFWGDLHLHNVILCNDGRCRLIDYYPDPSVWTPRYSPPELIIAERARELPLTPQRDAFHLGIALWALIEEAVDFTREVQWVRPCLPWRESTPRWLVDVVESCLATDPNERSSVQDVYDVLLSHVE
;
A
#
# COMPACT_ATOMS: atom_id res chain seq x y z
N MET A 1 40.18 41.24 39.99
CA MET A 1 39.65 41.95 41.17
C MET A 1 38.55 42.87 40.70
N LEU A 2 37.39 43.00 41.32
CA LEU A 2 36.73 42.33 42.44
C LEU A 2 35.53 43.25 42.69
N LYS A 3 34.37 42.68 43.06
CA LYS A 3 33.28 43.34 43.82
C LYS A 3 32.51 44.42 43.06
N GLU A 4 31.20 44.39 42.94
CA GLU A 4 30.12 43.83 43.76
C GLU A 4 28.86 43.94 42.87
N ARG A 5 27.93 42.99 42.79
CA ARG A 5 27.16 42.41 43.90
C ARG A 5 26.67 41.01 43.57
N LEU A 6 26.84 40.13 44.56
CA LEU A 6 26.16 38.85 44.72
C LEU A 6 24.72 39.04 45.22
N GLN A 7 23.92 37.98 45.07
CA GLN A 7 22.62 37.66 45.68
C GLN A 7 21.42 38.36 45.00
N THR A 8 20.49 37.68 44.33
CA THR A 8 19.91 36.35 44.53
C THR A 8 19.33 35.83 43.21
N ALA A 9 19.66 34.62 42.77
CA ALA A 9 18.87 33.92 41.76
C ALA A 9 18.89 32.42 42.05
N HIS A 10 17.74 31.92 42.53
CA HIS A 10 17.37 30.52 42.44
C HIS A 10 17.34 30.08 40.96
N PRO A 11 17.53 28.79 40.64
CA PRO A 11 17.71 28.33 39.26
C PRO A 11 16.36 28.39 38.53
N ASN A 12 16.18 29.41 37.69
CA ASN A 12 15.13 29.40 36.69
C ASN A 12 15.48 28.31 35.66
N ARG A 13 14.80 27.17 35.78
CA ARG A 13 14.70 26.17 34.73
C ARG A 13 14.14 26.86 33.49
N GLU A 14 14.88 26.82 32.39
CA GLU A 14 14.34 27.17 31.08
C GLU A 14 13.09 26.32 30.80
N PRO A 15 12.04 26.88 30.19
CA PRO A 15 10.88 26.10 29.78
C PRO A 15 11.32 25.08 28.73
N LEU A 16 10.94 23.82 28.93
CA LEU A 16 11.18 22.75 27.98
C LEU A 16 10.44 23.04 26.66
N PRO A 17 11.00 22.70 25.48
CA PRO A 17 10.31 22.85 24.20
C PRO A 17 8.99 22.06 24.17
N GLU A 18 8.03 22.45 23.32
CA GLU A 18 6.67 21.88 23.17
C GLU A 18 6.61 20.36 22.88
N HIS A 19 7.76 19.71 22.74
CA HIS A 19 7.94 18.32 22.36
C HIS A 19 8.76 17.52 23.39
N TRP A 20 8.74 17.89 24.67
CA TRP A 20 9.46 17.16 25.73
C TRP A 20 8.54 16.78 26.89
N PHE A 21 8.67 15.55 27.37
CA PHE A 21 7.90 15.02 28.48
C PHE A 21 8.82 14.46 29.57
N ARG A 22 8.40 14.59 30.84
CA ARG A 22 9.13 14.06 31.99
C ARG A 22 8.61 12.67 32.36
N PHE A 23 9.34 11.65 31.94
CA PHE A 23 9.18 10.26 32.39
C PHE A 23 10.00 10.01 33.67
N GLN A 24 9.90 8.82 34.27
CA GLN A 24 10.70 8.50 35.47
C GLN A 24 12.19 8.46 35.12
N THR A 25 12.52 7.99 33.92
CA THR A 25 13.87 7.99 33.33
C THR A 25 14.46 9.37 33.01
N GLY A 26 13.65 10.44 32.98
CA GLY A 26 14.12 11.80 32.73
C GLY A 26 13.23 12.59 31.77
N HIS A 27 13.76 13.71 31.26
CA HIS A 27 13.09 14.46 30.19
C HIS A 27 13.46 13.86 28.86
N LEU A 28 12.47 13.40 28.10
CA LEU A 28 12.66 12.80 26.78
C LEU A 28 11.85 13.58 25.74
N PRO A 29 12.36 13.71 24.50
CA PRO A 29 11.57 14.29 23.43
C PRO A 29 10.44 13.33 23.05
N ILE A 30 9.28 13.89 22.70
CA ILE A 30 8.11 13.17 22.23
C ILE A 30 7.59 13.78 20.93
N SER A 31 6.95 12.97 20.11
CA SER A 31 6.24 13.45 18.93
C SER A 31 4.89 12.74 18.83
N ILE A 32 3.82 13.47 18.51
CA ILE A 32 2.46 12.92 18.38
C ILE A 32 2.11 12.85 16.90
N ASP A 33 1.54 11.73 16.47
CA ASP A 33 1.15 11.52 15.07
C ASP A 33 -0.29 11.97 14.80
N THR A 34 -0.62 12.06 13.52
CA THR A 34 -2.01 12.31 13.07
C THR A 34 -2.85 11.07 13.40
N PRO A 35 -4.06 11.21 13.95
CA PRO A 35 -4.87 10.05 14.36
C PRO A 35 -5.36 9.26 13.14
N GLY A 36 -5.31 7.93 13.24
CA GLY A 36 -6.07 7.03 12.36
C GLY A 36 -7.50 6.86 12.85
N PHE A 37 -8.49 6.72 11.96
CA PHE A 37 -9.89 6.52 12.31
C PHE A 37 -10.43 5.22 11.72
N HIS A 38 -11.18 4.47 12.52
CA HIS A 38 -11.93 3.31 12.05
C HIS A 38 -13.42 3.63 11.96
N TYR A 39 -14.03 3.20 10.85
CA TYR A 39 -15.41 3.47 10.49
C TYR A 39 -16.25 2.20 10.60
N ASP A 40 -17.47 2.33 11.12
CA ASP A 40 -18.44 1.25 11.13
C ASP A 40 -19.08 1.08 9.73
N HIS A 41 -19.95 0.08 9.59
CA HIS A 41 -20.67 -0.19 8.33
C HIS A 41 -21.57 0.96 7.85
N ASN A 42 -21.87 1.94 8.71
CA ASN A 42 -22.63 3.14 8.37
C ASN A 42 -21.74 4.35 8.10
N GLY A 43 -20.41 4.18 8.08
CA GLY A 43 -19.45 5.27 7.89
C GLY A 43 -19.24 6.15 9.12
N ASN A 44 -19.66 5.72 10.31
CA ASN A 44 -19.42 6.47 11.54
C ASN A 44 -18.09 6.08 12.18
N ILE A 45 -17.36 7.07 12.68
CA ILE A 45 -16.12 6.83 13.41
C ILE A 45 -16.45 6.20 14.76
N PHE A 46 -15.90 5.02 15.04
CA PHE A 46 -16.14 4.32 16.31
C PHE A 46 -14.86 4.05 17.12
N ARG A 47 -13.68 4.20 16.51
CA ARG A 47 -12.38 3.95 17.17
C ARG A 47 -11.28 4.79 16.55
N SER A 48 -10.30 5.17 17.36
CA SER A 48 -9.08 5.87 16.94
C SER A 48 -7.94 5.60 17.92
N ALA A 49 -6.75 6.09 17.60
CA ALA A 49 -5.59 6.06 18.46
C ALA A 49 -4.83 7.39 18.43
N THR A 50 -4.30 7.80 19.58
CA THR A 50 -3.29 8.85 19.70
C THR A 50 -1.92 8.18 19.81
N GLN A 51 -1.13 8.28 18.73
CA GLN A 51 0.17 7.62 18.61
C GLN A 51 1.28 8.58 19.00
N ILE A 52 2.19 8.13 19.86
CA ILE A 52 3.25 8.95 20.45
C ILE A 52 4.57 8.21 20.30
N LEU A 53 5.58 8.87 19.74
CA LEU A 53 6.94 8.36 19.68
C LEU A 53 7.83 9.09 20.69
N VAL A 54 8.45 8.35 21.60
CA VAL A 54 9.30 8.86 22.68
C VAL A 54 10.76 8.56 22.39
N ASN A 55 11.59 9.60 22.35
CA ASN A 55 13.04 9.49 22.09
C ASN A 55 13.39 8.66 20.83
N GLY A 56 12.52 8.73 19.83
CA GLY A 56 12.67 8.04 18.55
C GLY A 56 12.86 9.04 17.42
N ASP A 57 13.70 8.66 16.47
CA ASP A 57 13.73 9.29 15.16
C ASP A 57 12.72 8.57 14.28
N ARG A 58 11.64 9.27 13.95
CA ARG A 58 10.61 8.75 13.08
C ARG A 58 11.27 8.08 11.85
N ALA A 59 12.33 8.64 11.27
CA ALA A 59 12.91 8.16 10.01
C ALA A 59 13.64 6.82 10.15
N VAL A 60 13.64 6.25 11.36
CA VAL A 60 14.23 4.96 11.69
C VAL A 60 13.12 4.06 12.21
N MET A 61 12.96 2.91 11.54
CA MET A 61 12.02 1.89 11.94
C MET A 61 12.32 1.42 13.37
N ASP A 62 11.28 1.27 14.19
CA ASP A 62 11.35 0.86 15.61
C ASP A 62 12.31 1.68 16.48
N SER A 63 12.58 2.94 16.15
CA SER A 63 13.41 3.77 17.01
C SER A 63 12.61 4.45 18.12
N GLY A 64 13.23 4.61 19.29
CA GLY A 64 12.53 5.13 20.46
C GLY A 64 11.48 4.15 20.99
N ALA A 65 10.58 4.63 21.84
CA ALA A 65 9.43 3.86 22.31
C ALA A 65 8.15 4.40 21.71
N ALA A 66 7.30 3.54 21.15
CA ALA A 66 5.96 3.93 20.72
C ALA A 66 4.95 3.75 21.85
N ILE A 67 4.00 4.68 21.95
CA ILE A 67 2.85 4.60 22.84
C ILE A 67 1.61 4.87 22.01
N ASP A 68 0.71 3.90 21.95
CA ASP A 68 -0.56 4.01 21.25
C ASP A 68 -1.69 4.06 22.28
N ILE A 69 -2.28 5.24 22.45
CA ILE A 69 -3.46 5.41 23.31
C ILE A 69 -4.69 5.13 22.45
N ILE A 70 -5.27 3.95 22.62
CA ILE A 70 -6.40 3.43 21.85
C ILE A 70 -7.70 3.80 22.57
N TYR A 71 -8.66 4.35 21.84
CA TYR A 71 -9.98 4.68 22.39
C TYR A 71 -11.10 4.42 21.38
N SER A 72 -12.25 4.06 21.91
CA SER A 72 -13.47 3.79 21.14
C SER A 72 -14.60 4.68 21.62
N ARG A 73 -15.61 4.88 20.77
CA ARG A 73 -16.81 5.65 21.10
C ARG A 73 -17.43 5.11 22.40
N ASN A 74 -17.45 5.95 23.42
CA ASN A 74 -17.96 5.59 24.73
C ASN A 74 -19.46 5.84 24.80
N LYS A 75 -20.23 4.77 25.03
CA LYS A 75 -21.70 4.82 25.14
C LYS A 75 -22.18 5.11 26.57
N ASP A 76 -21.29 4.96 27.56
CA ASP A 76 -21.61 5.16 28.97
C ASP A 76 -21.49 6.63 29.40
N VAL A 77 -20.64 7.40 28.72
CA VAL A 77 -20.35 8.82 29.02
C VAL A 77 -20.28 9.59 27.70
N GLU A 78 -21.27 10.45 27.45
CA GLU A 78 -21.36 11.21 26.19
C GLU A 78 -20.23 12.25 26.08
N ASP A 79 -20.10 13.13 27.07
CA ASP A 79 -19.03 14.14 27.13
C ASP A 79 -17.76 13.59 27.80
N CYS A 80 -16.95 12.88 27.03
CA CYS A 80 -15.65 12.36 27.45
C CYS A 80 -14.55 12.67 26.43
N PRO A 81 -13.26 12.66 26.85
CA PRO A 81 -12.13 12.97 25.97
C PRO A 81 -12.09 12.12 24.70
N GLU A 82 -12.34 10.80 24.81
CA GLU A 82 -12.37 9.92 23.64
C GLU A 82 -13.46 10.32 22.63
N ASN A 83 -14.66 10.63 23.11
CA ASN A 83 -15.78 11.02 22.26
C ASN A 83 -15.51 12.36 21.56
N ARG A 84 -14.99 13.35 22.29
CA ARG A 84 -14.62 14.65 21.70
C ARG A 84 -13.54 14.52 20.63
N ALA A 85 -12.55 13.67 20.85
CA ALA A 85 -11.49 13.42 19.88
C ALA A 85 -12.04 12.78 18.58
N LEU A 86 -12.92 11.78 18.70
CA LEU A 86 -13.57 11.15 17.54
C LEU A 86 -14.47 12.13 16.76
N ASP A 87 -15.27 12.94 17.46
CA ASP A 87 -16.17 13.92 16.82
C ASP A 87 -15.39 15.04 16.12
N ALA A 88 -14.31 15.52 16.75
CA ALA A 88 -13.44 16.55 16.18
C ALA A 88 -12.48 16.02 15.10
N ARG A 89 -12.40 14.69 14.92
CA ARG A 89 -11.41 14.02 14.06
C ARG A 89 -9.97 14.43 14.40
N GLN A 90 -9.65 14.40 15.69
CA GLN A 90 -8.33 14.77 16.23
C GLN A 90 -7.82 13.74 17.24
N CYS A 91 -6.54 13.85 17.59
CA CYS A 91 -5.99 13.11 18.74
C CYS A 91 -6.68 13.56 20.05
N LEU A 92 -6.45 12.79 21.11
CA LEU A 92 -6.78 13.24 22.46
C LEU A 92 -6.11 14.58 22.76
N ASP A 93 -6.83 15.44 23.47
CA ASP A 93 -6.28 16.71 23.91
C ASP A 93 -5.03 16.50 24.77
N TRP A 94 -4.15 17.50 24.78
CA TRP A 94 -2.87 17.37 25.47
C TRP A 94 -3.01 17.16 26.98
N ALA A 95 -4.06 17.71 27.63
CA ALA A 95 -4.25 17.55 29.06
C ALA A 95 -4.58 16.09 29.42
N THR A 96 -5.47 15.46 28.65
CA THR A 96 -5.79 14.04 28.75
C THR A 96 -4.57 13.18 28.45
N THR A 97 -3.90 13.44 27.32
CA THR A 97 -2.69 12.70 26.90
C THR A 97 -1.61 12.74 27.98
N LYS A 98 -1.32 13.92 28.53
CA LYS A 98 -0.36 14.11 29.63
C LYS A 98 -0.74 13.31 30.87
N LYS A 99 -2.02 13.28 31.25
CA LYS A 99 -2.50 12.51 32.41
C LYS A 99 -2.32 11.00 32.22
N ILE A 100 -2.47 10.50 30.99
CA ILE A 100 -2.22 9.09 30.66
C ILE A 100 -0.72 8.79 30.69
N LEU A 101 0.10 9.64 30.07
CA LEU A 101 1.57 9.49 30.08
C LEU A 101 2.19 9.49 31.48
N THR A 102 1.57 10.14 32.48
CA THR A 102 2.03 10.07 33.88
C THR A 102 1.69 8.76 34.60
N GLN A 103 0.80 7.94 34.03
CA GLN A 103 0.30 6.70 34.64
C GLN A 103 0.87 5.44 33.98
N ILE A 104 1.60 5.57 32.87
CA ILE A 104 2.32 4.46 32.24
C ILE A 104 3.69 4.29 32.88
N ASP A 105 4.08 3.04 33.14
CA ASP A 105 5.44 2.70 33.55
C ASP A 105 6.42 2.94 32.40
N ASP A 106 7.70 3.17 32.74
CA ASP A 106 8.74 3.70 31.86
C ASP A 106 8.72 3.17 30.42
N THR A 107 8.99 4.08 29.48
CA THR A 107 9.05 3.77 28.05
C THR A 107 10.17 2.79 27.73
N LEU A 108 9.80 1.59 27.31
CA LEU A 108 10.74 0.58 26.82
C LEU A 108 11.22 0.99 25.41
N LEU A 109 12.46 1.47 25.29
CA LEU A 109 13.04 1.82 23.98
C LEU A 109 13.06 0.59 23.07
N GLY A 110 12.59 0.75 21.83
CA GLY A 110 12.37 -0.29 20.83
C GLY A 110 11.00 -0.96 20.91
N TRP A 111 10.20 -0.69 21.96
CA TRP A 111 8.92 -1.35 22.20
C TRP A 111 7.74 -0.43 21.91
N LYS A 112 6.58 -1.05 21.64
CA LYS A 112 5.28 -0.40 21.59
C LYS A 112 4.51 -0.69 22.88
N THR A 113 3.96 0.36 23.48
CA THR A 113 3.05 0.27 24.63
C THR A 113 1.66 0.68 24.17
N GLU A 114 0.72 -0.25 24.18
CA GLU A 114 -0.68 0.04 23.87
C GLU A 114 -1.44 0.31 25.17
N VAL A 115 -2.17 1.42 25.20
CA VAL A 115 -2.99 1.84 26.33
C VAL A 115 -4.43 1.97 25.87
N THR A 116 -5.30 1.06 26.28
CA THR A 116 -6.73 1.19 26.02
C THR A 116 -7.36 2.11 27.06
N LEU A 117 -7.96 3.21 26.59
CA LEU A 117 -8.64 4.21 27.38
C LEU A 117 -10.16 3.99 27.37
N LYS A 118 -10.78 4.00 28.56
CA LYS A 118 -12.23 4.16 28.73
C LYS A 118 -12.54 5.13 29.87
N THR A 119 -13.32 6.18 29.60
CA THR A 119 -13.84 7.06 30.66
C THR A 119 -15.01 6.38 31.40
N LEU A 120 -14.94 6.33 32.73
CA LEU A 120 -15.98 5.78 33.60
C LEU A 120 -17.01 6.86 33.98
N ARG A 121 -18.21 6.45 34.40
CA ARG A 121 -19.32 7.37 34.76
C ARG A 121 -18.99 8.36 35.87
N ASN A 122 -18.01 8.04 36.71
CA ASN A 122 -17.51 8.93 37.77
C ASN A 122 -16.46 9.94 37.27
N GLY A 123 -16.19 10.00 35.96
CA GLY A 123 -15.18 10.86 35.33
C GLY A 123 -13.74 10.37 35.47
N SER A 124 -13.50 9.23 36.12
CA SER A 124 -12.18 8.59 36.16
C SER A 124 -11.89 7.85 34.84
N MET A 125 -10.61 7.58 34.59
CA MET A 125 -10.17 6.85 33.39
C MET A 125 -9.78 5.45 33.81
N ASP A 126 -10.31 4.46 33.12
CA ASP A 126 -9.83 3.08 33.15
C ASP A 126 -8.79 2.92 32.04
N LEU A 127 -7.59 2.47 32.42
CA LEU A 127 -6.43 2.33 31.53
C LEU A 127 -5.93 0.89 31.60
N GLN A 128 -5.95 0.20 30.46
CA GLN A 128 -5.36 -1.13 30.33
C GLN A 128 -4.12 -1.05 29.45
N THR A 129 -2.98 -1.50 29.97
CA THR A 129 -1.68 -1.38 29.29
C THR A 129 -1.15 -2.74 28.86
N THR A 130 -0.66 -2.83 27.63
CA THR A 130 0.02 -4.01 27.08
C THR A 130 1.32 -3.58 26.38
N HIS A 131 2.39 -4.36 26.53
CA HIS A 131 3.70 -4.06 25.94
C HIS A 131 4.06 -5.07 24.85
N HIS A 132 4.55 -4.57 23.73
CA HIS A 132 4.97 -5.35 22.57
C HIS A 132 6.43 -5.01 22.24
N LYS A 133 7.29 -6.02 22.05
CA LYS A 133 8.73 -5.83 21.85
C LYS A 133 9.09 -5.06 20.57
N HIS A 134 8.14 -4.94 19.65
CA HIS A 134 8.23 -4.13 18.44
C HIS A 134 6.82 -3.64 18.05
N HIS A 135 6.73 -2.71 17.10
CA HIS A 135 5.46 -2.06 16.77
C HIS A 135 4.44 -2.99 16.09
N ASP A 136 4.92 -3.83 15.17
CA ASP A 136 4.18 -4.91 14.49
C ASP A 136 5.19 -6.02 14.15
N VAL A 137 4.95 -7.27 14.60
CA VAL A 137 5.88 -8.40 14.45
C VAL A 137 5.24 -9.46 13.57
N GLY A 138 5.91 -9.81 12.46
CA GLY A 138 5.54 -10.95 11.64
C GLY A 138 5.97 -12.27 12.28
N ASN A 139 5.73 -13.38 11.59
CA ASN A 139 6.20 -14.68 12.06
C ASN A 139 7.71 -14.80 11.90
N THR A 140 8.30 -15.82 12.54
CA THR A 140 9.69 -16.21 12.30
C THR A 140 9.89 -16.49 10.81
N LEU A 141 10.93 -15.89 10.22
CA LEU A 141 11.26 -16.12 8.81
C LEU A 141 11.78 -17.55 8.64
N PRO A 142 11.13 -18.42 7.84
CA PRO A 142 11.57 -19.80 7.69
C PRO A 142 12.95 -19.92 7.06
N ASP A 143 13.73 -20.90 7.49
CA ASP A 143 15.11 -21.11 7.00
C ASP A 143 15.20 -21.57 5.54
N ASN A 144 14.11 -22.11 4.99
CA ASN A 144 14.01 -22.48 3.58
C ASN A 144 13.79 -21.28 2.64
N VAL A 145 13.52 -20.08 3.17
CA VAL A 145 13.43 -18.86 2.36
C VAL A 145 14.84 -18.34 2.10
N VAL A 146 15.34 -18.58 0.89
CA VAL A 146 16.68 -18.16 0.46
C VAL A 146 16.64 -16.70 0.00
N ILE A 147 16.94 -15.79 0.91
CA ILE A 147 17.06 -14.35 0.67
C ILE A 147 18.00 -13.70 1.67
N ASP A 148 18.66 -12.61 1.28
CA ASP A 148 19.50 -11.83 2.17
C ASP A 148 18.67 -11.22 3.31
N ARG A 149 19.14 -11.39 4.54
CA ARG A 149 18.46 -10.90 5.76
C ARG A 149 19.14 -9.62 6.26
N LEU A 150 18.38 -8.54 6.40
CA LEU A 150 18.84 -7.27 6.94
C LEU A 150 18.20 -7.00 8.31
N PRO A 151 18.96 -6.58 9.32
CA PRO A 151 18.37 -6.17 10.58
C PRO A 151 17.56 -4.87 10.40
N VAL A 152 16.47 -4.71 11.16
CA VAL A 152 15.68 -3.46 11.18
C VAL A 152 16.56 -2.23 11.43
N SER A 153 17.63 -2.35 12.22
CA SER A 153 18.55 -1.26 12.49
C SER A 153 19.34 -0.76 11.26
N ALA A 154 19.40 -1.53 10.17
CA ALA A 154 20.09 -1.16 8.93
C ALA A 154 19.24 -0.32 7.97
N ILE A 155 17.93 -0.24 8.16
CA ILE A 155 17.02 0.51 7.29
C ILE A 155 16.61 1.85 7.90
N ARG A 156 16.41 2.81 7.01
CA ARG A 156 15.87 4.14 7.32
C ARG A 156 14.69 4.41 6.41
N LEU A 157 13.57 4.80 6.99
CA LEU A 157 12.33 5.10 6.29
C LEU A 157 12.26 6.59 5.93
N HIS A 158 11.82 6.87 4.71
CA HIS A 158 11.53 8.20 4.22
C HIS A 158 10.02 8.42 4.21
N PHE A 159 9.54 9.29 5.09
CA PHE A 159 8.11 9.46 5.42
C PHE A 159 7.18 10.00 4.36
N ASN A 160 7.70 10.49 3.24
CA ASN A 160 6.84 11.12 2.24
C ASN A 160 5.88 10.13 1.56
N HIS A 161 6.05 8.82 1.76
CA HIS A 161 5.10 7.79 1.36
C HIS A 161 4.58 7.05 2.60
N ARG A 162 3.55 7.59 3.26
CA ARG A 162 2.68 6.76 4.10
C ARG A 162 1.49 6.35 3.25
N SER A 163 1.59 5.20 2.58
CA SER A 163 0.36 4.46 2.29
C SER A 163 -0.03 3.73 3.58
N GLY A 164 -1.32 3.69 3.92
CA GLY A 164 -1.82 2.89 5.05
C GLY A 164 -1.60 1.38 4.90
N LEU A 165 -0.94 0.95 3.82
CA LEU A 165 -0.68 -0.44 3.44
C LEU A 165 0.72 -0.92 3.85
N GLY A 166 1.45 -0.14 4.65
CA GLY A 166 2.79 -0.53 5.08
C GLY A 166 3.85 -0.44 3.98
N ILE A 167 3.62 0.35 2.93
CA ILE A 167 4.59 0.59 1.87
C ILE A 167 5.32 1.91 2.14
N TYR A 168 6.64 1.83 2.27
CA TYR A 168 7.49 2.98 2.58
C TYR A 168 8.63 3.08 1.59
N LYS A 169 9.06 4.31 1.32
CA LYS A 169 10.35 4.55 0.69
C LYS A 169 11.44 4.36 1.75
N ALA A 170 12.49 3.62 1.45
CA ALA A 170 13.54 3.29 2.40
C ALA A 170 14.94 3.45 1.79
N VAL A 171 15.96 3.53 2.64
CA VAL A 171 17.38 3.40 2.28
C VAL A 171 18.06 2.42 3.24
N ILE A 172 19.07 1.71 2.74
CA ILE A 172 19.90 0.81 3.53
C ILE A 172 21.17 1.57 3.91
N ALA A 173 21.48 1.66 5.20
CA ALA A 173 22.70 2.32 5.65
C ALA A 173 23.96 1.50 5.28
N PRO A 174 25.05 2.11 4.81
CA PRO A 174 25.29 3.54 4.60
C PRO A 174 25.09 4.00 3.15
N GLU A 175 24.35 3.27 2.31
CA GLU A 175 24.12 3.61 0.89
C GLU A 175 23.11 4.75 0.71
N TRP A 176 23.42 5.89 1.31
CA TRP A 176 22.61 7.10 1.23
C TRP A 176 22.47 7.55 -0.23
N GLY A 177 21.24 7.56 -0.75
CA GLY A 177 20.91 7.97 -2.12
C GLY A 177 20.38 6.86 -3.02
N LYS A 178 20.48 5.59 -2.62
CA LYS A 178 19.81 4.49 -3.33
C LYS A 178 18.53 4.11 -2.61
N TYR A 179 17.41 4.54 -3.17
CA TYR A 179 16.11 4.23 -2.61
C TYR A 179 15.71 2.77 -2.84
N ARG A 180 14.91 2.27 -1.91
CA ARG A 180 14.21 0.99 -1.94
C ARG A 180 12.75 1.22 -1.59
N VAL A 181 11.91 0.26 -1.95
CA VAL A 181 10.55 0.15 -1.43
C VAL A 181 10.58 -0.87 -0.29
N PHE A 182 10.08 -0.51 0.88
CA PHE A 182 9.89 -1.40 2.01
C PHE A 182 8.40 -1.72 2.13
N LYS A 183 8.04 -3.00 1.95
CA LYS A 183 6.69 -3.54 2.22
C LYS A 183 6.73 -4.22 3.60
N GLY A 184 6.26 -3.51 4.61
CA GLY A 184 6.32 -3.87 6.01
C GLY A 184 5.13 -4.71 6.48
N VAL A 185 5.33 -5.42 7.59
CA VAL A 185 4.21 -6.01 8.36
C VAL A 185 3.43 -4.87 9.03
N THR A 186 2.11 -4.98 8.99
CA THR A 186 1.15 -4.08 9.66
C THR A 186 0.07 -4.90 10.35
N GLU A 187 -0.83 -4.24 11.10
CA GLU A 187 -2.00 -4.89 11.67
C GLU A 187 -2.95 -5.52 10.64
N PHE A 188 -2.91 -5.06 9.38
CA PHE A 188 -3.80 -5.53 8.31
C PHE A 188 -3.10 -6.38 7.23
N SER A 189 -1.77 -6.38 7.19
CA SER A 189 -1.01 -7.02 6.13
C SER A 189 0.26 -7.67 6.67
N ASN A 190 0.47 -8.94 6.32
CA ASN A 190 1.70 -9.65 6.60
C ASN A 190 2.22 -10.29 5.31
N PRO A 191 3.21 -9.66 4.64
CA PRO A 191 3.67 -10.11 3.33
C PRO A 191 4.65 -11.29 3.39
N LEU A 192 4.67 -12.05 4.49
CA LEU A 192 5.57 -13.21 4.61
C LEU A 192 5.22 -14.31 3.59
N GLN A 193 3.93 -14.57 3.36
CA GLN A 193 3.50 -15.55 2.35
C GLN A 193 3.88 -15.11 0.94
N ASP A 194 3.72 -13.81 0.63
CA ASP A 194 4.20 -13.20 -0.61
C ASP A 194 5.71 -13.47 -0.76
N LEU A 195 6.51 -13.19 0.27
CA LEU A 195 7.96 -13.39 0.23
C LEU A 195 8.34 -14.86 0.01
N GLU A 196 7.70 -15.79 0.72
CA GLU A 196 7.93 -17.23 0.56
C GLU A 196 7.64 -17.67 -0.88
N PHE A 197 6.51 -17.21 -1.43
CA PHE A 197 6.14 -17.46 -2.81
C PHE A 197 7.15 -16.85 -3.78
N PHE A 198 7.54 -15.58 -3.60
CA PHE A 198 8.51 -14.92 -4.46
C PHE A 198 9.86 -15.65 -4.42
N ALA A 199 10.32 -16.09 -3.25
CA ALA A 199 11.55 -16.86 -3.11
C ALA A 199 11.49 -18.24 -3.79
N SER A 200 10.30 -18.83 -3.92
CA SER A 200 10.11 -20.12 -4.59
C SER A 200 10.23 -20.07 -6.12
N LEU A 201 10.01 -18.90 -6.73
CA LEU A 201 10.02 -18.75 -8.18
C LEU A 201 11.45 -18.65 -8.74
N PRO A 202 11.73 -19.21 -9.93
CA PRO A 202 13.00 -18.99 -10.61
C PRO A 202 13.21 -17.51 -10.97
N HIS A 203 14.46 -17.08 -11.17
CA HIS A 203 14.76 -15.70 -11.55
C HIS A 203 14.04 -15.29 -12.85
N SER A 204 13.57 -14.05 -12.89
CA SER A 204 12.90 -13.46 -14.05
C SER A 204 13.17 -11.98 -14.11
N ASP A 205 13.51 -11.47 -15.29
CA ASP A 205 13.68 -10.03 -15.53
C ASP A 205 12.34 -9.31 -15.72
N HIS A 206 11.22 -10.04 -15.72
CA HIS A 206 9.86 -9.51 -15.90
C HIS A 206 9.18 -9.09 -14.60
N LEU A 207 9.74 -9.44 -13.44
CA LEU A 207 9.12 -9.27 -12.13
C LEU A 207 10.03 -8.41 -11.24
N ILE A 208 9.43 -7.51 -10.45
CA ILE A 208 10.15 -6.87 -9.34
C ILE A 208 10.12 -7.82 -8.17
N ARG A 209 11.30 -8.22 -7.70
CA ARG A 209 11.46 -9.19 -6.60
C ARG A 209 11.95 -8.52 -5.34
N PRO A 210 11.64 -9.10 -4.17
CA PRO A 210 12.36 -8.78 -2.96
C PRO A 210 13.85 -9.04 -3.13
N THR A 211 14.64 -8.05 -2.74
CA THR A 211 16.10 -8.13 -2.66
C THR A 211 16.55 -8.58 -1.28
N HIS A 212 15.82 -8.20 -0.23
CA HIS A 212 16.14 -8.52 1.16
C HIS A 212 14.86 -8.76 1.97
N ALA A 213 14.96 -9.66 2.94
CA ALA A 213 14.02 -9.74 4.06
C ALA A 213 14.55 -8.91 5.23
N VAL A 214 13.67 -8.12 5.85
CA VAL A 214 13.99 -7.34 7.04
C VAL A 214 13.57 -8.15 8.25
N VAL A 215 14.48 -8.30 9.22
CA VAL A 215 14.27 -9.09 10.44
C VAL A 215 14.62 -8.31 11.71
N ASP A 216 13.93 -8.61 12.81
CA ASP A 216 14.28 -8.12 14.14
C ASP A 216 15.42 -8.94 14.80
N GLU A 217 15.84 -8.56 16.02
CA GLU A 217 16.92 -9.25 16.74
C GLU A 217 16.56 -10.69 17.16
N SER A 218 15.28 -11.02 17.12
CA SER A 218 14.76 -12.36 17.40
C SER A 218 14.63 -13.21 16.13
N GLY A 219 14.96 -12.64 14.96
CA GLY A 219 14.85 -13.30 13.65
C GLY A 219 13.44 -13.30 13.07
N ASN A 220 12.50 -12.54 13.65
CA ASN A 220 11.15 -12.45 13.10
C ASN A 220 11.12 -11.51 11.91
N PHE A 221 10.29 -11.86 10.94
CA PHE A 221 10.10 -11.09 9.73
C PHE A 221 9.36 -9.78 10.01
N ARG A 222 9.86 -8.68 9.44
CA ARG A 222 9.31 -7.32 9.61
C ARG A 222 8.86 -6.71 8.29
N GLY A 223 9.21 -7.32 7.17
CA GLY A 223 8.89 -6.84 5.84
C GLY A 223 10.00 -7.15 4.86
N MET A 224 9.84 -6.69 3.62
CA MET A 224 10.80 -6.96 2.55
C MET A 224 11.14 -5.69 1.77
N LEU A 225 12.34 -5.67 1.20
CA LEU A 225 12.85 -4.56 0.39
C LEU A 225 12.85 -4.92 -1.09
N MET A 226 12.35 -4.03 -1.92
CA MET A 226 12.33 -4.13 -3.38
C MET A 226 13.03 -2.92 -4.00
N ASP A 227 13.41 -3.01 -5.26
CA ASP A 227 13.99 -1.88 -5.98
C ASP A 227 12.98 -0.75 -6.14
N PHE A 228 13.48 0.49 -6.00
CA PHE A 228 12.68 1.70 -6.16
C PHE A 228 12.80 2.22 -7.59
N HIS A 229 11.65 2.51 -8.21
CA HIS A 229 11.56 3.11 -9.53
C HIS A 229 10.82 4.44 -9.45
N TYR A 230 11.39 5.47 -10.09
CA TYR A 230 10.92 6.85 -9.93
C TYR A 230 9.59 7.13 -10.61
N ALA A 231 9.30 6.43 -11.71
CA ALA A 231 8.05 6.60 -12.45
C ALA A 231 6.84 5.98 -11.72
N GLY A 232 7.08 5.04 -10.79
CA GLY A 232 6.00 4.36 -10.07
C GLY A 232 5.21 3.40 -10.95
N ASN A 233 3.94 3.20 -10.61
CA ASN A 233 3.05 2.34 -11.37
C ASN A 233 2.46 3.04 -12.61
N LEU A 234 2.09 2.27 -13.64
CA LEU A 234 1.61 2.81 -14.90
C LEU A 234 0.29 3.58 -14.78
N ALA A 235 -0.60 3.22 -13.84
CA ALA A 235 -1.86 3.94 -13.66
C ALA A 235 -1.62 5.39 -13.21
N GLU A 236 -0.78 5.58 -12.19
CA GLU A 236 -0.37 6.91 -11.71
C GLU A 236 0.47 7.66 -12.75
N TYR A 237 1.36 6.95 -13.46
CA TYR A 237 2.23 7.57 -14.46
C TYR A 237 1.45 8.14 -15.64
N VAL A 238 0.41 7.44 -16.11
CA VAL A 238 -0.46 7.90 -17.22
C VAL A 238 -1.39 9.04 -16.79
N THR A 239 -1.69 9.16 -15.50
CA THR A 239 -2.60 10.20 -14.97
C THR A 239 -1.90 11.35 -14.26
N ASP A 240 -0.58 11.43 -14.39
CA ASP A 240 0.20 12.46 -13.71
C ASP A 240 -0.30 13.87 -14.10
N PRO A 241 -0.81 14.67 -13.15
CA PRO A 241 -1.34 16.00 -13.43
C PRO A 241 -0.32 16.95 -14.03
N ARG A 242 0.99 16.67 -13.86
CA ARG A 242 2.08 17.44 -14.48
C ARG A 242 2.16 17.25 -15.99
N LEU A 243 1.42 16.29 -16.54
CA LEU A 243 1.27 16.05 -17.98
C LEU A 243 0.09 16.83 -18.58
N ASP A 244 -0.47 17.82 -17.87
CA ASP A 244 -1.64 18.63 -18.28
C ASP A 244 -2.85 17.75 -18.68
N ASN A 245 -3.15 16.72 -17.88
CA ASN A 245 -4.21 15.76 -18.16
C ASN A 245 -5.52 16.14 -17.43
N GLU A 246 -6.59 16.44 -18.17
CA GLU A 246 -7.96 16.44 -17.63
C GLU A 246 -8.47 15.00 -17.62
N CYS A 247 -8.15 14.25 -16.56
CA CYS A 247 -8.54 12.86 -16.46
C CYS A 247 -10.08 12.76 -16.28
N SER A 248 -10.81 12.44 -17.36
CA SER A 248 -12.25 12.17 -17.28
C SER A 248 -12.48 10.72 -16.88
N CYS A 249 -13.15 10.49 -15.74
CA CYS A 249 -13.63 9.17 -15.38
C CYS A 249 -14.66 8.68 -16.42
N ALA A 250 -14.44 7.50 -17.01
CA ALA A 250 -15.33 6.93 -18.02
C ALA A 250 -16.20 5.80 -17.45
N ASP A 251 -17.51 5.91 -17.59
CA ASP A 251 -18.44 4.81 -17.28
C ASP A 251 -18.63 3.93 -18.52
N LEU A 252 -18.23 2.65 -18.41
CA LEU A 252 -18.28 1.70 -19.52
C LEU A 252 -19.62 0.95 -19.54
N PRO A 253 -20.41 1.06 -20.63
CA PRO A 253 -21.67 0.34 -20.75
C PRO A 253 -21.44 -1.16 -20.98
N PRO A 254 -22.46 -2.01 -20.74
CA PRO A 254 -22.38 -3.43 -21.07
C PRO A 254 -22.27 -3.64 -22.59
N PHE A 255 -21.51 -4.64 -23.02
CA PHE A 255 -21.36 -4.99 -24.43
C PHE A 255 -22.71 -5.44 -25.04
N GLY A 256 -23.08 -4.86 -26.18
CA GLY A 256 -24.33 -5.18 -26.88
C GLY A 256 -24.59 -4.28 -28.10
N PRO A 257 -25.59 -4.60 -28.93
CA PRO A 257 -25.88 -3.89 -30.17
C PRO A 257 -26.34 -2.43 -29.97
N GLU A 258 -26.88 -2.11 -28.79
CA GLU A 258 -27.32 -0.75 -28.42
C GLU A 258 -26.28 -0.01 -27.57
N ALA A 259 -25.16 -0.65 -27.23
CA ALA A 259 -24.12 -0.06 -26.41
C ALA A 259 -23.41 1.07 -27.18
N THR A 260 -23.38 2.27 -26.61
CA THR A 260 -22.65 3.41 -27.16
C THR A 260 -21.60 3.80 -26.13
N PRO A 261 -20.34 3.32 -26.27
CA PRO A 261 -19.30 3.66 -25.31
C PRO A 261 -18.97 5.16 -25.43
N PRO A 262 -18.48 5.81 -24.35
CA PRO A 262 -18.16 7.23 -24.37
C PRO A 262 -17.05 7.54 -25.40
N LEU A 263 -17.06 8.74 -25.97
CA LEU A 263 -15.95 9.15 -26.83
C LEU A 263 -14.71 9.42 -25.97
N LEU A 264 -13.57 8.93 -26.43
CA LEU A 264 -12.28 9.29 -25.84
C LEU A 264 -11.80 10.61 -26.44
N GLU A 265 -11.11 11.41 -25.63
CA GLU A 265 -10.42 12.58 -26.14
C GLU A 265 -9.31 12.17 -27.12
N ASN A 266 -9.15 12.89 -28.21
CA ASN A 266 -8.14 12.56 -29.23
C ASN A 266 -6.70 12.87 -28.79
N THR A 267 -6.51 13.51 -27.63
CA THR A 267 -5.18 13.75 -27.07
C THR A 267 -4.61 12.44 -26.57
N VAL A 268 -3.34 12.20 -26.92
CA VAL A 268 -2.57 11.03 -26.51
C VAL A 268 -1.27 11.53 -25.88
N LEU A 269 -0.97 11.05 -24.68
CA LEU A 269 0.23 11.45 -23.93
C LEU A 269 1.48 10.74 -24.45
N PHE A 270 1.35 9.47 -24.83
CA PHE A 270 2.48 8.64 -25.24
C PHE A 270 2.32 8.10 -26.67
N PRO A 271 3.40 8.11 -27.49
CA PRO A 271 3.39 7.43 -28.78
C PRO A 271 2.98 5.97 -28.67
N LEU A 272 2.26 5.45 -29.66
CA LEU A 272 1.76 4.08 -29.65
C LEU A 272 2.90 3.07 -29.51
N GLU A 273 4.05 3.32 -30.15
CA GLU A 273 5.22 2.46 -30.13
C GLU A 273 5.77 2.25 -28.70
N VAL A 274 5.76 3.32 -27.89
CA VAL A 274 6.15 3.25 -26.47
C VAL A 274 5.18 2.37 -25.69
N LYS A 275 3.88 2.59 -25.88
CA LYS A 275 2.83 1.81 -25.21
C LYS A 275 2.83 0.34 -25.63
N LEU A 276 3.16 0.04 -26.90
CA LEU A 276 3.34 -1.33 -27.38
C LEU A 276 4.55 -2.01 -26.74
N GLY A 277 5.65 -1.28 -26.51
CA GLY A 277 6.79 -1.79 -25.74
C GLY A 277 6.41 -2.21 -24.31
N TRP A 278 5.61 -1.38 -23.63
CA TRP A 278 5.08 -1.68 -22.29
C TRP A 278 4.07 -2.83 -22.30
N ALA A 279 3.13 -2.83 -23.25
CA ALA A 279 2.15 -3.91 -23.46
C ALA A 279 2.84 -5.27 -23.64
N ARG A 280 3.89 -5.32 -24.48
CA ARG A 280 4.71 -6.51 -24.68
C ARG A 280 5.35 -6.98 -23.37
N ASP A 281 5.93 -6.08 -22.59
CA ASP A 281 6.58 -6.42 -21.32
C ASP A 281 5.57 -7.00 -20.31
N ILE A 282 4.36 -6.43 -20.23
CA ILE A 282 3.27 -6.94 -19.38
C ILE A 282 2.85 -8.34 -19.83
N ALA A 283 2.57 -8.53 -21.12
CA ALA A 283 2.16 -9.83 -21.66
C ALA A 283 3.27 -10.90 -21.47
N ALA A 284 4.54 -10.53 -21.66
CA ALA A 284 5.68 -11.41 -21.42
C ALA A 284 5.75 -11.86 -19.96
N ALA A 285 5.52 -10.95 -19.01
CA ALA A 285 5.56 -11.25 -17.59
C ALA A 285 4.48 -12.25 -17.18
N VAL A 286 3.25 -12.07 -17.68
CA VAL A 286 2.12 -12.98 -17.39
C VAL A 286 2.32 -14.32 -18.09
N ALA A 287 2.80 -14.32 -19.34
CA ALA A 287 3.14 -15.56 -20.06
C ALA A 287 4.20 -16.37 -19.29
N TRP A 288 5.22 -15.68 -18.76
CA TRP A 288 6.25 -16.30 -17.94
C TRP A 288 5.67 -16.94 -16.67
N LEU A 289 4.75 -16.27 -15.97
CA LEU A 289 4.05 -16.83 -14.81
C LEU A 289 3.25 -18.09 -15.19
N HIS A 290 2.53 -18.05 -16.32
CA HIS A 290 1.76 -19.21 -16.83
C HIS A 290 2.67 -20.40 -17.13
N GLN A 291 3.88 -20.16 -17.67
CA GLN A 291 4.87 -21.21 -17.89
C GLN A 291 5.36 -21.86 -16.59
N GLN A 292 5.30 -21.15 -15.46
CA GLN A 292 5.58 -21.69 -14.12
C GLN A 292 4.35 -22.34 -13.47
N GLY A 293 3.21 -22.41 -14.16
CA GLY A 293 1.94 -22.90 -13.62
C GLY A 293 1.29 -21.94 -12.60
N VAL A 294 1.67 -20.65 -12.62
CA VAL A 294 1.09 -19.61 -11.78
C VAL A 294 0.06 -18.84 -12.58
N PHE A 295 -1.17 -18.77 -12.06
CA PHE A 295 -2.22 -17.88 -12.56
C PHE A 295 -2.47 -16.80 -11.50
N TRP A 296 -2.33 -15.54 -11.87
CA TRP A 296 -2.20 -14.45 -10.90
C TRP A 296 -3.56 -13.93 -10.42
N GLY A 297 -4.43 -13.58 -11.37
CA GLY A 297 -5.82 -13.22 -11.12
C GLY A 297 -6.10 -11.76 -10.76
N ASP A 298 -5.09 -10.89 -10.68
CA ASP A 298 -5.29 -9.47 -10.35
C ASP A 298 -4.36 -8.52 -11.14
N LEU A 299 -4.18 -8.79 -12.43
CA LEU A 299 -3.45 -7.88 -13.31
C LEU A 299 -4.24 -6.59 -13.53
N HIS A 300 -3.60 -5.46 -13.23
CA HIS A 300 -4.04 -4.11 -13.59
C HIS A 300 -2.85 -3.13 -13.56
N LEU A 301 -3.02 -1.92 -14.10
CA LEU A 301 -1.91 -0.97 -14.28
C LEU A 301 -1.28 -0.45 -12.98
N HIS A 302 -1.98 -0.50 -11.83
CA HIS A 302 -1.34 -0.20 -10.54
C HIS A 302 -0.33 -1.28 -10.08
N ASN A 303 -0.43 -2.51 -10.62
CA ASN A 303 0.50 -3.60 -10.33
C ASN A 303 1.60 -3.73 -11.40
N VAL A 304 1.74 -2.74 -12.28
CA VAL A 304 2.79 -2.68 -13.31
C VAL A 304 3.66 -1.46 -13.05
N ILE A 305 4.93 -1.67 -12.77
CA ILE A 305 5.90 -0.59 -12.52
C ILE A 305 6.66 -0.26 -13.79
N LEU A 306 6.72 1.03 -14.13
CA LEU A 306 7.65 1.54 -15.13
C LEU A 306 9.03 1.69 -14.47
N CYS A 307 9.95 0.82 -14.86
CA CYS A 307 11.27 0.74 -14.27
C CYS A 307 12.20 1.82 -14.83
N ASN A 308 13.31 2.09 -14.12
CA ASN A 308 14.26 3.14 -14.50
C ASN A 308 15.00 2.85 -15.82
N ASP A 309 14.97 1.61 -16.30
CA ASP A 309 15.48 1.18 -17.60
C ASP A 309 14.44 1.31 -18.73
N GLY A 310 13.27 1.88 -18.44
CA GLY A 310 12.18 2.09 -19.39
C GLY A 310 11.32 0.86 -19.67
N ARG A 311 11.61 -0.28 -19.01
CA ARG A 311 10.84 -1.53 -19.13
C ARG A 311 9.75 -1.62 -18.08
N CYS A 312 8.71 -2.39 -18.36
CA CYS A 312 7.66 -2.67 -17.37
C CYS A 312 7.90 -4.00 -16.66
N ARG A 313 7.65 -4.01 -15.34
CA ARG A 313 7.75 -5.21 -14.51
C ARG A 313 6.58 -5.30 -13.54
N LEU A 314 6.15 -6.51 -13.22
CA LEU A 314 5.01 -6.74 -12.32
C LEU A 314 5.45 -6.66 -10.85
N ILE A 315 4.53 -6.19 -10.00
CA ILE A 315 4.57 -6.29 -8.54
C ILE A 315 3.30 -6.98 -8.04
N ASP A 316 3.28 -7.35 -6.75
CA ASP A 316 2.09 -7.91 -6.06
C ASP A 316 1.44 -9.09 -6.82
N TYR A 317 2.29 -9.94 -7.41
CA TYR A 317 1.91 -11.09 -8.22
C TYR A 317 1.72 -12.39 -7.40
N TYR A 318 1.42 -12.27 -6.10
CA TYR A 318 1.05 -13.42 -5.28
C TYR A 318 -0.36 -13.91 -5.70
N PRO A 319 -0.52 -15.21 -6.02
CA PRO A 319 -1.78 -15.74 -6.53
C PRO A 319 -2.79 -15.96 -5.40
N ASP A 320 -3.43 -14.89 -4.93
CA ASP A 320 -4.55 -14.95 -3.98
C ASP A 320 -5.90 -14.96 -4.72
N PRO A 321 -6.65 -16.08 -4.71
CA PRO A 321 -7.95 -16.18 -5.36
C PRO A 321 -8.97 -15.13 -4.90
N SER A 322 -8.86 -14.67 -3.65
CA SER A 322 -9.78 -13.76 -2.98
C SER A 322 -9.51 -12.29 -3.27
N VAL A 323 -8.32 -11.96 -3.76
CA VAL A 323 -7.94 -10.60 -4.15
C VAL A 323 -8.26 -10.40 -5.63
N TRP A 324 -9.01 -9.35 -5.93
CA TRP A 324 -9.34 -8.96 -7.29
C TRP A 324 -9.83 -7.53 -7.34
N THR A 325 -9.56 -6.86 -8.46
CA THR A 325 -10.04 -5.51 -8.72
C THR A 325 -11.26 -5.52 -9.66
N PRO A 326 -12.48 -5.22 -9.16
CA PRO A 326 -13.71 -5.50 -9.91
C PRO A 326 -13.84 -4.90 -11.30
N ARG A 327 -13.30 -3.70 -11.51
CA ARG A 327 -13.36 -3.05 -12.82
C ARG A 327 -12.51 -3.76 -13.89
N TYR A 328 -11.44 -4.46 -13.50
CA TYR A 328 -10.57 -5.21 -14.42
C TYR A 328 -10.98 -6.68 -14.57
N SER A 329 -11.76 -7.21 -13.63
CA SER A 329 -12.02 -8.64 -13.54
C SER A 329 -13.10 -9.16 -14.49
N PRO A 330 -13.00 -10.44 -14.91
CA PRO A 330 -13.96 -11.01 -15.85
C PRO A 330 -15.37 -11.18 -15.24
N PRO A 331 -16.42 -11.12 -16.08
CA PRO A 331 -17.82 -11.23 -15.66
C PRO A 331 -18.15 -12.46 -14.80
N GLU A 332 -17.58 -13.61 -15.15
CA GLU A 332 -17.83 -14.87 -14.44
C GLU A 332 -17.30 -14.87 -13.01
N LEU A 333 -16.30 -14.04 -12.69
CA LEU A 333 -15.76 -13.95 -11.33
C LEU A 333 -16.81 -13.45 -10.33
N ILE A 334 -17.70 -12.54 -10.75
CA ILE A 334 -18.80 -12.04 -9.92
C ILE A 334 -19.79 -13.16 -9.58
N ILE A 335 -20.03 -14.06 -10.53
CA ILE A 335 -20.90 -15.22 -10.33
C ILE A 335 -20.22 -16.22 -9.39
N ALA A 336 -18.92 -16.45 -9.62
CA ALA A 336 -18.11 -17.39 -8.88
C ALA A 336 -17.90 -16.94 -7.41
N GLU A 337 -17.77 -15.63 -7.16
CA GLU A 337 -17.75 -15.02 -5.82
C GLU A 337 -19.00 -15.37 -5.02
N ARG A 338 -20.19 -15.27 -5.63
CA ARG A 338 -21.46 -15.64 -4.98
C ARG A 338 -21.50 -17.13 -4.63
N ALA A 339 -20.86 -17.97 -5.44
CA ALA A 339 -20.70 -19.39 -5.20
C ALA A 339 -19.53 -19.72 -4.23
N ARG A 340 -18.73 -18.73 -3.84
CA ARG A 340 -17.48 -18.89 -3.06
C ARG A 340 -16.43 -19.76 -3.74
N GLU A 341 -16.43 -19.78 -5.06
CA GLU A 341 -15.47 -20.47 -5.90
C GLU A 341 -14.73 -19.41 -6.72
N LEU A 342 -13.49 -19.07 -6.39
CA LEU A 342 -12.75 -18.00 -7.08
C LEU A 342 -11.53 -18.57 -7.84
N PRO A 343 -11.70 -19.53 -8.75
CA PRO A 343 -10.55 -20.20 -9.35
C PRO A 343 -9.63 -19.20 -10.05
N LEU A 344 -8.32 -19.37 -9.82
CA LEU A 344 -7.29 -18.72 -10.61
C LEU A 344 -7.08 -19.54 -11.88
N THR A 345 -7.30 -18.93 -13.04
CA THR A 345 -7.27 -19.61 -14.34
C THR A 345 -6.52 -18.76 -15.36
N PRO A 346 -5.92 -19.38 -16.39
CA PRO A 346 -5.28 -18.61 -17.46
C PRO A 346 -6.28 -17.73 -18.21
N GLN A 347 -7.56 -18.12 -18.28
CA GLN A 347 -8.63 -17.32 -18.90
C GLN A 347 -8.99 -16.08 -18.08
N ARG A 348 -8.88 -16.14 -16.74
CA ARG A 348 -9.04 -14.98 -15.86
C ARG A 348 -7.94 -13.96 -16.17
N ASP A 349 -6.69 -14.41 -16.17
CA ASP A 349 -5.53 -13.57 -16.52
C ASP A 349 -5.61 -12.99 -17.94
N ALA A 350 -6.08 -13.77 -18.92
CA ALA A 350 -6.28 -13.28 -20.28
C ALA A 350 -7.28 -12.10 -20.32
N PHE A 351 -8.38 -12.18 -19.57
CA PHE A 351 -9.34 -11.08 -19.49
C PHE A 351 -8.72 -9.84 -18.82
N HIS A 352 -8.03 -10.02 -17.68
CA HIS A 352 -7.30 -8.94 -17.02
C HIS A 352 -6.29 -8.28 -17.96
N LEU A 353 -5.57 -9.08 -18.74
CA LEU A 353 -4.64 -8.59 -19.76
C LEU A 353 -5.36 -7.75 -20.81
N GLY A 354 -6.49 -8.22 -21.34
CA GLY A 354 -7.29 -7.46 -22.30
C GLY A 354 -7.69 -6.07 -21.78
N ILE A 355 -8.26 -5.99 -20.57
CA ILE A 355 -8.64 -4.69 -19.98
C ILE A 355 -7.41 -3.83 -19.70
N ALA A 356 -6.33 -4.40 -19.17
CA ALA A 356 -5.10 -3.68 -18.89
C ALA A 356 -4.45 -3.11 -20.16
N LEU A 357 -4.43 -3.88 -21.25
CA LEU A 357 -3.95 -3.45 -22.56
C LEU A 357 -4.81 -2.30 -23.11
N TRP A 358 -6.14 -2.41 -23.08
CA TRP A 358 -7.00 -1.31 -23.47
C TRP A 358 -6.75 -0.06 -22.64
N ALA A 359 -6.74 -0.18 -21.31
CA ALA A 359 -6.52 0.95 -20.41
C ALA A 359 -5.15 1.63 -20.65
N LEU A 360 -4.14 0.85 -21.01
CA LEU A 360 -2.81 1.36 -21.36
C LEU A 360 -2.82 2.08 -22.71
N ILE A 361 -3.32 1.42 -23.75
CA ILE A 361 -3.29 1.92 -25.13
C ILE A 361 -4.16 3.15 -25.28
N GLU A 362 -5.33 3.14 -24.65
CA GLU A 362 -6.27 4.26 -24.68
C GLU A 362 -6.04 5.25 -23.52
N GLU A 363 -5.03 5.04 -22.68
CA GLU A 363 -4.70 5.90 -21.53
C GLU A 363 -5.92 6.14 -20.59
N ALA A 364 -6.85 5.17 -20.59
CA ALA A 364 -8.12 5.21 -19.87
C ALA A 364 -8.00 4.43 -18.56
N VAL A 365 -7.34 5.04 -17.56
CA VAL A 365 -7.05 4.34 -16.30
C VAL A 365 -8.02 4.68 -15.17
N ASP A 366 -8.81 5.75 -15.30
CA ASP A 366 -9.93 6.06 -14.41
C ASP A 366 -11.24 5.73 -15.14
N PHE A 367 -11.80 4.56 -14.84
CA PHE A 367 -13.03 4.08 -15.43
C PHE A 367 -13.82 3.25 -14.44
N THR A 368 -15.13 3.18 -14.65
CA THR A 368 -16.00 2.21 -13.99
C THR A 368 -16.71 1.36 -15.02
N ARG A 369 -17.36 0.29 -14.57
CA ARG A 369 -18.25 -0.53 -15.41
C ARG A 369 -19.64 -0.38 -14.85
N GLU A 370 -20.59 0.03 -15.69
CA GLU A 370 -22.00 0.12 -15.31
C GLU A 370 -22.51 -1.24 -14.79
N VAL A 371 -22.05 -2.32 -15.43
CA VAL A 371 -22.42 -3.70 -15.09
C VAL A 371 -21.17 -4.58 -15.05
N GLN A 372 -20.81 -5.07 -13.85
CA GLN A 372 -19.58 -5.87 -13.66
C GLN A 372 -19.72 -7.34 -14.08
N TRP A 373 -20.93 -7.89 -14.12
CA TRP A 373 -21.21 -9.29 -14.51
C TRP A 373 -21.47 -9.46 -16.02
N VAL A 374 -21.14 -8.46 -16.84
CA VAL A 374 -21.19 -8.54 -18.31
C VAL A 374 -19.91 -7.92 -18.88
N ARG A 375 -19.39 -8.44 -19.99
CA ARG A 375 -18.26 -7.85 -20.71
C ARG A 375 -18.54 -6.35 -20.99
N PRO A 376 -17.60 -5.43 -20.74
CA PRO A 376 -17.80 -4.02 -21.07
C PRO A 376 -17.71 -3.75 -22.58
N CYS A 377 -18.41 -2.74 -23.05
CA CYS A 377 -18.18 -2.12 -24.36
C CYS A 377 -17.08 -1.07 -24.20
N LEU A 378 -15.93 -1.30 -24.84
CA LEU A 378 -14.77 -0.43 -24.72
C LEU A 378 -14.79 0.65 -25.80
N PRO A 379 -14.53 1.92 -25.46
CA PRO A 379 -14.30 2.95 -26.46
C PRO A 379 -12.89 2.84 -27.06
N TRP A 380 -12.75 3.26 -28.31
CA TRP A 380 -11.51 3.23 -29.06
C TRP A 380 -11.32 4.54 -29.83
N ARG A 381 -10.10 5.06 -29.86
CA ARG A 381 -9.76 6.16 -30.77
C ARG A 381 -9.68 5.65 -32.21
N GLU A 382 -10.00 6.52 -33.17
CA GLU A 382 -9.91 6.19 -34.60
C GLU A 382 -8.47 5.86 -35.05
N SER A 383 -7.47 6.39 -34.34
CA SER A 383 -6.05 6.13 -34.60
C SER A 383 -5.59 4.75 -34.15
N THR A 384 -6.38 4.03 -33.34
CA THR A 384 -5.96 2.75 -32.78
C THR A 384 -6.02 1.65 -33.85
N PRO A 385 -4.90 0.95 -34.12
CA PRO A 385 -4.87 -0.06 -35.18
C PRO A 385 -5.86 -1.20 -34.93
N ARG A 386 -6.57 -1.61 -35.99
CA ARG A 386 -7.61 -2.64 -35.86
C ARG A 386 -7.10 -3.97 -35.31
N TRP A 387 -5.88 -4.38 -35.67
CA TRP A 387 -5.28 -5.60 -35.14
C TRP A 387 -5.15 -5.60 -33.61
N LEU A 388 -4.88 -4.43 -33.01
CA LEU A 388 -4.75 -4.28 -31.57
C LEU A 388 -6.10 -4.30 -30.87
N VAL A 389 -7.11 -3.71 -31.51
CA VAL A 389 -8.52 -3.87 -31.09
C VAL A 389 -8.90 -5.34 -31.09
N ASP A 390 -8.61 -6.08 -32.17
CA ASP A 390 -8.94 -7.50 -32.29
C ASP A 390 -8.26 -8.35 -31.19
N VAL A 391 -6.99 -8.06 -30.86
CA VAL A 391 -6.24 -8.72 -29.77
C VAL A 391 -6.90 -8.47 -28.41
N VAL A 392 -7.28 -7.23 -28.11
CA VAL A 392 -7.97 -6.93 -26.86
C VAL A 392 -9.36 -7.57 -26.84
N GLU A 393 -10.10 -7.49 -27.94
CA GLU A 393 -11.45 -8.04 -28.01
C GLU A 393 -11.48 -9.57 -27.87
N SER A 394 -10.44 -10.27 -28.34
CA SER A 394 -10.29 -11.72 -28.14
C SER A 394 -9.99 -12.08 -26.69
N CYS A 395 -9.20 -11.28 -25.98
CA CYS A 395 -8.97 -11.43 -24.54
C CYS A 395 -10.27 -11.30 -23.72
N LEU A 396 -11.21 -10.49 -24.20
CA LEU A 396 -12.44 -10.15 -23.50
C LEU A 396 -13.65 -10.98 -23.94
N ALA A 397 -13.44 -12.11 -24.63
CA ALA A 397 -14.53 -13.00 -25.02
C ALA A 397 -15.42 -13.37 -23.81
N THR A 398 -16.74 -13.38 -24.04
CA THR A 398 -17.72 -13.65 -22.98
C THR A 398 -17.59 -15.08 -22.46
N ASP A 399 -17.40 -16.07 -23.35
CA ASP A 399 -17.00 -17.41 -22.97
C ASP A 399 -15.50 -17.42 -22.63
N PRO A 400 -15.09 -17.80 -21.40
CA PRO A 400 -13.68 -17.91 -21.04
C PRO A 400 -12.86 -18.80 -21.98
N ASN A 401 -13.47 -19.85 -22.53
CA ASN A 401 -12.77 -20.81 -23.41
C ASN A 401 -12.48 -20.24 -24.81
N GLU A 402 -13.14 -19.16 -25.19
CA GLU A 402 -12.90 -18.46 -26.47
C GLU A 402 -11.80 -17.40 -26.36
N ARG A 403 -11.30 -17.13 -25.14
CA ARG A 403 -10.26 -16.12 -24.93
C ARG A 403 -8.92 -16.60 -25.48
N SER A 404 -8.21 -15.70 -26.17
CA SER A 404 -6.83 -15.95 -26.57
C SER A 404 -5.95 -16.25 -25.36
N SER A 405 -4.98 -17.15 -25.52
CA SER A 405 -4.00 -17.37 -24.47
C SER A 405 -3.09 -16.15 -24.31
N VAL A 406 -2.57 -15.93 -23.12
CA VAL A 406 -1.60 -14.85 -22.86
C VAL A 406 -0.35 -15.00 -23.75
N GLN A 407 0.07 -16.23 -24.04
CA GLN A 407 1.19 -16.49 -24.94
C GLN A 407 0.89 -16.03 -26.37
N ASP A 408 -0.30 -16.33 -26.91
CA ASP A 408 -0.69 -15.87 -28.25
C ASP A 408 -0.72 -14.34 -28.34
N VAL A 409 -1.25 -13.68 -27.29
CA VAL A 409 -1.28 -12.21 -27.19
C VAL A 409 0.13 -11.64 -27.19
N TYR A 410 1.03 -12.23 -26.40
CA TYR A 410 2.44 -11.82 -26.37
C TYR A 410 3.10 -11.99 -27.74
N ASP A 411 2.89 -13.12 -28.43
CA ASP A 411 3.50 -13.38 -29.74
C ASP A 411 3.00 -12.39 -30.80
N VAL A 412 1.70 -12.02 -30.77
CA VAL A 412 1.16 -10.98 -31.66
C VAL A 412 1.77 -9.62 -31.35
N LEU A 413 1.85 -9.22 -30.07
CA LEU A 413 2.49 -7.96 -29.68
C LEU A 413 3.96 -7.91 -30.11
N LEU A 414 4.70 -9.01 -29.91
CA LEU A 414 6.11 -9.12 -30.28
C LEU A 414 6.31 -8.93 -31.80
N SER A 415 5.39 -9.42 -32.63
CA SER A 415 5.48 -9.23 -34.09
C SER A 415 5.26 -7.79 -34.57
N HIS A 416 4.81 -6.89 -33.69
CA HIS A 416 4.52 -5.49 -33.99
C HIS A 416 5.42 -4.50 -33.22
N VAL A 417 6.41 -4.99 -32.47
CA VAL A 417 7.42 -4.16 -31.76
C VAL A 417 8.79 -4.47 -32.36
N GLU A 418 9.48 -3.45 -32.87
CA GLU A 418 10.85 -3.56 -33.43
C GLU A 418 11.92 -3.92 -32.38
#